data_AF-A0A7C1SZF3-F1
#
_entry.id   AF-A0A7C1SZF3-F1
#
_cell.length_a   1.000
_cell.length_b   1.000
_cell.length_c   1.000
_cell.angle_alpha   90.00
_cell.angle_beta   90.00
_cell.angle_gamma   90.00
#
_symmetry.space_group_name_H-M   'P 1'
#
loop_
_entity.id
_entity.type
_entity.pdbx_description
1 polymer ?
#
loop_
_entity_poly.entity_id
_entity_poly.type
_entity_poly.pdbx_seq_one_letter_code
_entity_poly.pdbx_strand_id
1 'polypeptide(L)'
;MLTEIKNKFLALGVSILILSAIVSLTITFAFTEIKESKEELLIRIDTDRVPVGIEPLTLNLSAKVLNAKGKLDYEWNFGNGEKSDKEKVMVTYDKPGIYNCTLMVIDEIGRKAVDSIRIIVERNRPPIVTLNINRKTIERNFTWLNFLALLPIPFNPYAWAGNQQLALDRIEKKKGPFAWGESGIVITAQINDPEGDEIVSYEWREQTADKLVTITGKTLIPVHNLSGNETVKIPALYAWMIGRHIVTLTVKDSAGNVATATTDYIVSESQIETTKDTLKTMILFIPSIMSIVKGTGSLLWSVMPEDKRDNISNHIDELYEEIKSNPVLNSAPLIKNLILLMIEKIPNTVGVPYEHPLDKAELMVSEIQPLNFSTYVNESGVVDENITIVRSFNITNVDTNLTAFDIYLTLSKPFSDEKGLPEQLEKNGVTVEIKVNSLTKKLFYQGDYTEWKSSMNIDELHSGARIECTLYMTLEKGTVVERDIYDCHLYVYQGRTLHREELVDAIPFKVIV
;
A
#
# COMPACT_ATOMS: atom_id res chain seq x y z
N MET A 1 134.79 -38.15 23.70
CA MET A 1 133.76 -37.48 24.52
C MET A 1 132.99 -36.40 23.73
N LEU A 2 133.65 -35.46 23.04
CA LEU A 2 132.96 -34.42 22.24
C LEU A 2 132.12 -34.97 21.06
N THR A 3 132.58 -36.02 20.39
CA THR A 3 131.92 -36.65 19.23
C THR A 3 130.62 -37.36 19.59
N GLU A 4 130.57 -37.93 20.80
CA GLU A 4 129.43 -38.71 21.30
C GLU A 4 128.27 -37.81 21.73
N ILE A 5 128.59 -36.64 22.31
CA ILE A 5 127.62 -35.59 22.63
C ILE A 5 127.04 -34.99 21.35
N LYS A 6 127.87 -34.77 20.32
CA LYS A 6 127.43 -34.25 19.01
C LYS A 6 126.45 -35.21 18.32
N ASN A 7 126.72 -36.51 18.35
CA ASN A 7 125.81 -37.53 17.81
C ASN A 7 124.51 -37.63 18.59
N LYS A 8 124.53 -37.50 19.92
CA LYS A 8 123.29 -37.46 20.73
C LYS A 8 122.45 -36.22 20.45
N PHE A 9 123.07 -35.04 20.30
CA PHE A 9 122.34 -33.82 19.90
C PHE A 9 121.81 -33.88 18.46
N LEU A 10 122.55 -34.50 17.54
CA LEU A 10 122.09 -34.72 16.17
C LEU A 10 120.92 -35.72 16.13
N ALA A 11 121.00 -36.81 16.90
CA ALA A 11 119.91 -37.77 17.06
C ALA A 11 118.68 -37.14 17.74
N LEU A 12 118.87 -36.26 18.73
CA LEU A 12 117.78 -35.52 19.37
C LEU A 12 117.15 -34.52 18.40
N GLY A 13 117.97 -33.79 17.63
CA GLY A 13 117.50 -32.85 16.61
C GLY A 13 116.75 -33.53 15.46
N VAL A 14 117.24 -34.69 14.99
CA VAL A 14 116.56 -35.53 14.00
C VAL A 14 115.27 -36.12 14.58
N SER A 15 115.28 -36.57 15.84
CA SER A 15 114.07 -37.07 16.50
C SER A 15 113.02 -35.97 16.70
N ILE A 16 113.42 -34.74 17.04
CA ILE A 16 112.53 -33.58 17.16
C ILE A 16 111.97 -33.17 15.79
N LEU A 17 112.78 -33.21 14.73
CA LEU A 17 112.32 -32.96 13.36
C LEU A 17 111.35 -34.03 12.85
N ILE A 18 111.60 -35.30 13.18
CA ILE A 18 110.68 -36.40 12.86
C ILE A 18 109.39 -36.26 13.68
N LEU A 19 109.47 -35.93 14.96
CA LEU A 19 108.28 -35.70 15.80
C LEU A 19 107.48 -34.50 15.31
N SER A 20 108.14 -33.39 14.92
CA SER A 20 107.45 -32.20 14.41
C SER A 20 106.84 -32.43 13.04
N ALA A 21 107.50 -33.22 12.18
CA ALA A 21 106.96 -33.65 10.89
C ALA A 21 105.75 -34.56 11.08
N ILE A 22 105.80 -35.51 12.03
CA ILE A 22 104.66 -36.39 12.35
C ILE A 22 103.51 -35.59 12.96
N VAL A 23 103.78 -34.68 13.91
CA VAL A 23 102.76 -33.82 14.52
C VAL A 23 102.14 -32.90 13.46
N SER A 24 102.94 -32.29 12.59
CA SER A 24 102.47 -31.48 11.47
C SER A 24 101.63 -32.29 10.49
N LEU A 25 102.04 -33.52 10.15
CA LEU A 25 101.27 -34.42 9.30
C LEU A 25 99.96 -34.82 9.97
N THR A 26 99.96 -35.17 11.26
CA THR A 26 98.75 -35.54 12.00
C THR A 26 97.79 -34.37 12.21
N ILE A 27 98.31 -33.15 12.44
CA ILE A 27 97.50 -31.93 12.49
C ILE A 27 96.95 -31.63 11.10
N THR A 28 97.74 -31.78 10.03
CA THR A 28 97.27 -31.57 8.65
C THR A 28 96.21 -32.60 8.28
N PHE A 29 96.41 -33.89 8.60
CA PHE A 29 95.44 -34.96 8.38
C PHE A 29 94.15 -34.73 9.19
N ALA A 30 94.26 -34.35 10.47
CA ALA A 30 93.12 -34.00 11.30
C ALA A 30 92.42 -32.73 10.79
N PHE A 31 93.14 -31.71 10.30
CA PHE A 31 92.54 -30.53 9.69
C PHE A 31 91.92 -30.81 8.32
N THR A 32 92.44 -31.76 7.52
CA THR A 32 91.79 -32.20 6.28
C THR A 32 90.56 -33.07 6.55
N GLU A 33 90.56 -33.91 7.58
CA GLU A 33 89.35 -34.65 8.01
C GLU A 33 88.30 -33.72 8.63
N ILE A 34 88.72 -32.68 9.39
CA ILE A 34 87.79 -31.69 9.96
C ILE A 34 87.22 -30.74 8.88
N LYS A 35 87.90 -30.54 7.75
CA LYS A 35 87.39 -29.72 6.63
C LYS A 35 86.39 -30.45 5.73
N GLU A 36 86.17 -31.74 5.96
CA GLU A 36 85.16 -32.56 5.29
C GLU A 36 83.91 -32.80 6.16
N SER A 37 83.60 -31.85 7.05
CA SER A 37 82.23 -31.65 7.52
C SER A 37 81.36 -31.36 6.29
N LYS A 38 80.79 -32.41 5.71
CA LYS A 38 79.86 -32.39 4.58
C LYS A 38 78.65 -31.56 4.98
N GLU A 39 78.70 -30.24 4.73
CA GLU A 39 77.56 -29.35 4.93
C GLU A 39 76.37 -29.95 4.17
N GLU A 40 75.27 -30.25 4.84
CA GLU A 40 74.09 -30.80 4.17
C GLU A 40 73.38 -29.69 3.39
N LEU A 41 72.86 -30.04 2.21
CA LEU A 41 71.98 -29.16 1.45
C LEU A 41 70.66 -29.05 2.21
N LEU A 42 70.29 -27.86 2.63
CA LEU A 42 69.04 -27.63 3.36
C LEU A 42 68.09 -26.85 2.47
N ILE A 43 66.83 -27.28 2.43
CA ILE A 43 65.77 -26.59 1.71
C ILE A 43 64.57 -26.38 2.60
N ARG A 44 63.85 -25.30 2.33
CA ARG A 44 62.56 -25.00 2.94
C ARG A 44 61.64 -24.40 1.89
N ILE A 45 60.41 -24.89 1.82
CA ILE A 45 59.34 -24.27 1.05
C ILE A 45 58.84 -23.05 1.83
N ASP A 46 58.82 -21.90 1.16
CA ASP A 46 58.24 -20.66 1.68
C ASP A 46 56.99 -20.30 0.87
N THR A 47 55.96 -19.86 1.59
CA THR A 47 54.64 -19.54 1.03
C THR A 47 54.31 -18.08 1.29
N ASP A 48 53.64 -17.42 0.34
CA ASP A 48 53.19 -16.03 0.49
C ASP A 48 52.18 -15.85 1.64
N ARG A 49 51.42 -16.90 1.94
CA ARG A 49 50.39 -16.92 2.99
C ARG A 49 50.33 -18.30 3.66
N VAL A 50 49.50 -18.42 4.70
CA VAL A 50 49.23 -19.72 5.34
C VAL A 50 48.66 -20.70 4.30
N PRO A 51 49.15 -21.95 4.21
CA PRO A 51 48.72 -22.94 3.20
C PRO A 51 47.35 -23.57 3.53
N VAL A 52 46.39 -22.75 3.96
CA VAL A 52 45.02 -23.14 4.28
C VAL A 52 44.07 -22.07 3.71
N GLY A 53 43.01 -22.49 3.01
CA GLY A 53 42.03 -21.56 2.44
C GLY A 53 40.89 -22.25 1.68
N ILE A 54 40.05 -21.46 1.03
CA ILE A 54 38.86 -21.92 0.29
C ILE A 54 39.18 -22.04 -1.21
N GLU A 55 38.54 -22.99 -1.90
CA GLU A 55 38.67 -23.15 -3.35
C GLU A 55 38.09 -21.97 -4.17
N PRO A 56 38.73 -21.57 -5.29
CA PRO A 56 40.07 -21.96 -5.73
C PRO A 56 41.17 -21.26 -4.90
N LEU A 57 42.12 -22.04 -4.38
CA LEU A 57 43.23 -21.49 -3.57
C LEU A 57 44.48 -21.31 -4.41
N THR A 58 44.89 -20.06 -4.64
CA THR A 58 46.14 -19.73 -5.33
C THR A 58 47.25 -19.38 -4.33
N LEU A 59 48.39 -20.05 -4.43
CA LEU A 59 49.57 -19.83 -3.59
C LEU A 59 50.80 -19.52 -4.44
N ASN A 60 51.66 -18.63 -3.94
CA ASN A 60 52.99 -18.42 -4.50
C ASN A 60 54.00 -19.17 -3.65
N LEU A 61 54.60 -20.21 -4.24
CA LEU A 61 55.58 -21.06 -3.61
C LEU A 61 56.99 -20.67 -4.06
N SER A 62 57.93 -20.63 -3.10
CA SER A 62 59.34 -20.38 -3.40
C SER A 62 60.26 -21.30 -2.60
N ALA A 63 61.36 -21.68 -3.21
CA ALA A 63 62.38 -22.50 -2.57
C ALA A 63 63.39 -21.61 -1.83
N LYS A 64 63.58 -21.83 -0.52
CA LYS A 64 64.70 -21.26 0.23
C LYS A 64 65.77 -22.32 0.41
N VAL A 65 66.90 -22.14 -0.26
CA VAL A 65 68.02 -23.10 -0.28
C VAL A 65 69.20 -22.56 0.52
N LEU A 66 69.80 -23.39 1.37
CA LEU A 66 71.01 -23.10 2.15
C LEU A 66 72.09 -24.14 1.86
N ASN A 67 73.35 -23.73 1.89
CA ASN A 67 74.55 -24.56 1.65
C ASN A 67 74.64 -25.20 0.25
N ALA A 68 73.94 -24.63 -0.74
CA ALA A 68 74.04 -25.03 -2.15
C ALA A 68 75.45 -24.82 -2.73
N LYS A 69 75.83 -25.66 -3.69
CA LYS A 69 77.05 -25.48 -4.49
C LYS A 69 76.66 -25.49 -5.96
N GLY A 70 77.02 -24.41 -6.67
CA GLY A 70 76.84 -24.35 -8.11
C GLY A 70 75.40 -24.14 -8.56
N LYS A 71 75.09 -24.62 -9.77
CA LYS A 71 73.73 -24.57 -10.34
C LYS A 71 72.77 -25.46 -9.55
N LEU A 72 71.51 -25.03 -9.44
CA LEU A 72 70.43 -25.77 -8.79
C LEU A 72 69.37 -26.19 -9.81
N ASP A 73 68.92 -27.43 -9.71
CA ASP A 73 67.77 -27.96 -10.43
C ASP A 73 66.63 -28.21 -9.43
N TYR A 74 65.44 -27.71 -9.74
CA TYR A 74 64.25 -27.82 -8.90
C TYR A 74 63.27 -28.82 -9.50
N GLU A 75 62.65 -29.64 -8.67
CA GLU A 75 61.53 -30.51 -9.06
C GLU A 75 60.40 -30.36 -8.04
N TRP A 76 59.34 -29.68 -8.46
CA TRP A 76 58.10 -29.54 -7.70
C TRP A 76 57.10 -30.61 -8.09
N ASN A 77 56.42 -31.15 -7.09
CA ASN A 77 55.18 -31.90 -7.25
C ASN A 77 54.16 -31.34 -6.25
N PHE A 78 53.11 -30.70 -6.76
CA PHE A 78 52.13 -30.01 -5.94
C PHE A 78 51.06 -30.95 -5.35
N GLY A 79 51.05 -32.23 -5.74
CA GLY A 79 50.08 -33.22 -5.29
C GLY A 79 48.70 -33.11 -5.95
N ASN A 80 48.43 -32.05 -6.73
CA ASN A 80 47.24 -31.91 -7.59
C ASN A 80 47.44 -32.55 -8.99
N GLY A 81 48.60 -33.15 -9.25
CA GLY A 81 49.00 -33.71 -10.54
C GLY A 81 49.91 -32.81 -11.38
N GLU A 82 50.05 -31.53 -11.00
CA GLU A 82 50.94 -30.57 -11.65
C GLU A 82 52.36 -30.63 -11.07
N LYS A 83 53.33 -30.25 -11.90
CA LYS A 83 54.76 -30.21 -11.59
C LYS A 83 55.41 -28.95 -12.15
N SER A 84 56.54 -28.56 -11.60
CA SER A 84 57.33 -27.43 -12.11
C SER A 84 58.82 -27.59 -11.82
N ASP A 85 59.65 -26.93 -12.62
CA ASP A 85 61.11 -26.89 -12.52
C ASP A 85 61.66 -25.49 -12.17
N LYS A 86 60.77 -24.53 -11.89
CA LYS A 86 61.14 -23.15 -11.57
C LYS A 86 61.36 -22.98 -10.06
N GLU A 87 62.23 -22.03 -9.71
CA GLU A 87 62.51 -21.67 -8.30
C GLU A 87 61.29 -21.06 -7.59
N LYS A 88 60.48 -20.27 -8.31
CA LYS A 88 59.24 -19.65 -7.84
C LYS A 88 58.09 -20.04 -8.76
N VAL A 89 56.98 -20.48 -8.16
CA VAL A 89 55.83 -20.99 -8.90
C VAL A 89 54.54 -20.47 -8.29
N MET A 90 53.58 -20.12 -9.15
CA MET A 90 52.21 -19.85 -8.77
C MET A 90 51.39 -21.10 -9.09
N VAL A 91 50.70 -21.66 -8.10
CA VAL A 91 49.85 -22.85 -8.24
C VAL A 91 48.45 -22.54 -7.73
N THR A 92 47.44 -23.06 -8.43
CA THR A 92 46.03 -22.93 -8.05
C THR A 92 45.45 -24.32 -7.79
N TYR A 93 44.78 -24.46 -6.65
CA TYR A 93 44.05 -25.67 -6.28
C TYR A 93 42.55 -25.43 -6.44
N ASP A 94 41.97 -25.96 -7.52
CA ASP A 94 40.57 -25.73 -7.91
C ASP A 94 39.56 -26.63 -7.19
N LYS A 95 40.02 -27.62 -6.43
CA LYS A 95 39.17 -28.61 -5.75
C LYS A 95 39.50 -28.67 -4.27
N PRO A 96 38.54 -29.04 -3.41
CA PRO A 96 38.77 -29.12 -1.99
C PRO A 96 39.48 -30.44 -1.69
N GLY A 97 40.44 -30.39 -0.78
CA GLY A 97 41.27 -31.55 -0.46
C GLY A 97 42.52 -31.19 0.32
N ILE A 98 43.23 -32.22 0.75
CA ILE A 98 44.54 -32.10 1.38
C ILE A 98 45.59 -32.48 0.35
N TYR A 99 46.42 -31.53 -0.05
CA TYR A 99 47.49 -31.71 -1.01
C TYR A 99 48.83 -31.75 -0.29
N ASN A 100 49.68 -32.70 -0.65
CA ASN A 100 51.04 -32.79 -0.15
C ASN A 100 52.00 -32.25 -1.21
N CYS A 101 52.43 -31.00 -1.05
CA CYS A 101 53.35 -30.36 -1.99
C CYS A 101 54.78 -30.69 -1.58
N THR A 102 55.53 -31.34 -2.47
CA THR A 102 56.91 -31.73 -2.26
C THR A 102 57.84 -30.98 -3.22
N LEU A 103 58.93 -30.45 -2.70
CA LEU A 103 60.03 -29.87 -3.46
C LEU A 103 61.26 -30.76 -3.31
N MET A 104 61.89 -31.11 -4.42
CA MET A 104 63.23 -31.69 -4.44
C MET A 104 64.19 -30.72 -5.14
N VAL A 105 65.34 -30.46 -4.53
CA VAL A 105 66.41 -29.65 -5.14
C VAL A 105 67.66 -30.49 -5.26
N ILE A 106 68.30 -30.43 -6.43
CA ILE A 106 69.57 -31.07 -6.73
C ILE A 106 70.60 -29.99 -7.02
N ASP A 107 71.77 -30.05 -6.38
CA ASP A 107 72.87 -29.14 -6.66
C ASP A 107 73.85 -29.70 -7.71
N GLU A 108 74.80 -28.88 -8.17
CA GLU A 108 75.72 -29.23 -9.27
C GLU A 108 76.63 -30.44 -8.94
N ILE A 109 76.84 -30.70 -7.65
CA ILE A 109 77.62 -31.85 -7.18
C ILE A 109 76.74 -33.08 -6.85
N GLY A 110 75.45 -33.02 -7.19
CA GLY A 110 74.50 -34.13 -7.13
C GLY A 110 73.87 -34.38 -5.75
N ARG A 111 74.05 -33.49 -4.77
CA ARG A 111 73.36 -33.60 -3.47
C ARG A 111 71.88 -33.26 -3.64
N LYS A 112 71.02 -34.04 -3.00
CA LYS A 112 69.56 -33.86 -3.04
C LYS A 112 69.02 -33.49 -1.67
N ALA A 113 68.07 -32.58 -1.64
CA ALA A 113 67.29 -32.27 -0.45
C ALA A 113 65.80 -32.24 -0.83
N VAL A 114 64.94 -32.68 0.09
CA VAL A 114 63.49 -32.75 -0.10
C VAL A 114 62.79 -32.07 1.08
N ASP A 115 61.79 -31.25 0.79
CA ASP A 115 60.88 -30.66 1.78
C ASP A 115 59.44 -30.85 1.32
N SER A 116 58.52 -30.89 2.29
CA SER A 116 57.10 -31.11 2.04
C SER A 116 56.23 -30.25 2.93
N ILE A 117 55.21 -29.63 2.35
CA ILE A 117 54.19 -28.88 3.08
C ILE A 117 52.80 -29.44 2.78
N ARG A 118 51.92 -29.43 3.79
CA ARG A 118 50.51 -29.78 3.63
C ARG A 118 49.71 -28.52 3.29
N ILE A 119 48.96 -28.58 2.21
CA ILE A 119 48.05 -27.53 1.77
C ILE A 119 46.62 -28.05 1.97
N ILE A 120 45.81 -27.30 2.70
CA ILE A 120 44.42 -27.65 3.02
C ILE A 120 43.50 -26.71 2.27
N VAL A 121 42.72 -27.26 1.34
CA VAL A 121 41.73 -26.52 0.57
C VAL A 121 40.35 -26.95 1.02
N GLU A 122 39.61 -26.02 1.59
CA GLU A 122 38.23 -26.22 2.03
C GLU A 122 37.25 -25.92 0.88
N ARG A 123 36.09 -26.56 0.94
CA ARG A 123 35.02 -26.38 -0.05
C ARG A 123 34.32 -25.05 0.20
N ASN A 124 34.07 -24.27 -0.85
CA ASN A 124 33.20 -23.12 -0.75
C ASN A 124 31.72 -23.58 -0.64
N ARG A 125 30.99 -23.10 0.37
CA ARG A 125 29.62 -23.53 0.66
C ARG A 125 28.62 -22.44 0.31
N PRO A 126 27.38 -22.81 -0.08
CA PRO A 126 26.35 -21.82 -0.30
C PRO A 126 25.94 -21.13 1.02
N PRO A 127 25.49 -19.87 0.95
CA PRO A 127 25.04 -19.13 2.13
C PRO A 127 23.78 -19.77 2.74
N ILE A 128 23.60 -19.57 4.04
CA ILE A 128 22.42 -20.04 4.76
C ILE A 128 21.39 -18.91 4.80
N VAL A 129 20.19 -19.17 4.28
CA VAL A 129 19.10 -18.17 4.20
C VAL A 129 17.94 -18.57 5.11
N THR A 130 17.55 -17.68 6.00
CA THR A 130 16.34 -17.82 6.83
C THR A 130 15.37 -16.70 6.52
N LEU A 131 14.10 -17.04 6.25
CA LEU A 131 13.05 -16.06 5.97
C LEU A 131 12.15 -15.88 7.19
N ASN A 132 11.92 -14.62 7.57
CA ASN A 132 10.94 -14.24 8.57
C ASN A 132 9.81 -13.45 7.92
N ILE A 133 8.57 -13.77 8.27
CA ILE A 133 7.37 -13.11 7.75
C ILE A 133 6.60 -12.49 8.92
N ASN A 134 6.23 -11.22 8.76
CA ASN A 134 5.52 -10.50 9.81
C ASN A 134 4.06 -10.98 10.01
N ARG A 135 3.42 -11.51 8.96
CA ARG A 135 2.02 -11.98 8.97
C ARG A 135 1.86 -13.22 8.10
N LYS A 136 1.44 -14.35 8.69
CA LYS A 136 1.18 -15.60 7.95
C LYS A 136 -0.22 -15.70 7.37
N THR A 137 -1.19 -15.01 7.97
CA THR A 137 -2.58 -15.03 7.52
C THR A 137 -3.07 -13.60 7.43
N ILE A 138 -3.69 -13.27 6.30
CA ILE A 138 -4.34 -11.98 6.10
C ILE A 138 -5.78 -12.19 5.62
N GLU A 139 -6.69 -11.46 6.24
CA GLU A 139 -8.05 -11.31 5.72
C GLU A 139 -8.01 -10.25 4.64
N ARG A 140 -8.50 -10.57 3.43
CA ARG A 140 -8.55 -9.57 2.36
C ARG A 140 -9.52 -8.45 2.72
N ASN A 141 -9.15 -7.21 2.40
CA ASN A 141 -10.05 -6.07 2.59
C ASN A 141 -11.16 -6.12 1.53
N PHE A 142 -12.41 -6.33 1.96
CA PHE A 142 -13.54 -6.39 1.05
C PHE A 142 -14.02 -4.97 0.72
N THR A 143 -13.76 -4.51 -0.51
CA THR A 143 -14.23 -3.21 -0.99
C THR A 143 -15.45 -3.37 -1.90
N TRP A 144 -16.16 -2.27 -2.18
CA TRP A 144 -17.31 -2.25 -3.10
C TRP A 144 -16.96 -2.74 -4.52
N LEU A 145 -15.70 -2.64 -4.94
CA LEU A 145 -15.22 -3.19 -6.23
C LEU A 145 -15.12 -4.72 -6.21
N ASN A 146 -14.68 -5.30 -5.08
CA ASN A 146 -14.62 -6.76 -4.91
C ASN A 146 -16.03 -7.37 -4.98
N PHE A 147 -17.05 -6.63 -4.55
CA PHE A 147 -18.44 -7.02 -4.68
C PHE A 147 -18.93 -7.05 -6.13
N LEU A 148 -18.57 -6.06 -6.97
CA LEU A 148 -18.91 -6.07 -8.40
C LEU A 148 -18.40 -7.33 -9.13
N ALA A 149 -17.26 -7.87 -8.69
CA ALA A 149 -16.69 -9.11 -9.23
C ALA A 149 -17.45 -10.39 -8.82
N LEU A 150 -18.28 -10.33 -7.78
CA LEU A 150 -19.14 -11.44 -7.32
C LEU A 150 -20.53 -11.45 -7.99
N LEU A 151 -20.87 -10.42 -8.78
CA LEU A 151 -22.15 -10.34 -9.47
C LEU A 151 -22.26 -11.39 -10.60
N PRO A 152 -23.45 -11.94 -10.88
CA PRO A 152 -23.68 -12.79 -12.03
C PRO A 152 -23.56 -12.00 -13.35
N ILE A 153 -23.17 -12.67 -14.43
CA ILE A 153 -23.22 -12.11 -15.80
C ILE A 153 -24.68 -11.75 -16.12
N PRO A 154 -24.99 -10.58 -16.72
CA PRO A 154 -24.10 -9.58 -17.34
C PRO A 154 -23.69 -8.40 -16.43
N PHE A 155 -23.90 -8.50 -15.12
CA PHE A 155 -23.76 -7.36 -14.20
C PHE A 155 -22.34 -7.19 -13.64
N ASN A 156 -21.46 -8.13 -13.95
CA ASN A 156 -20.06 -8.11 -13.56
C ASN A 156 -19.20 -7.47 -14.68
N PRO A 157 -18.74 -6.21 -14.51
CA PRO A 157 -17.92 -5.53 -15.52
C PRO A 157 -16.57 -6.23 -15.74
N TYR A 158 -16.13 -7.07 -14.79
CA TYR A 158 -14.93 -7.89 -14.91
C TYR A 158 -15.17 -9.21 -15.67
N ALA A 159 -16.41 -9.74 -15.67
CA ALA A 159 -16.74 -10.96 -16.40
C ALA A 159 -16.68 -10.76 -17.93
N TRP A 160 -16.97 -9.55 -18.43
CA TRP A 160 -16.78 -9.19 -19.84
C TRP A 160 -15.32 -9.02 -20.25
N ALA A 161 -14.39 -8.90 -19.28
CA ALA A 161 -12.97 -8.80 -19.58
C ALA A 161 -12.34 -10.16 -19.97
N GLY A 162 -13.08 -11.27 -19.80
CA GLY A 162 -12.76 -12.61 -20.31
C GLY A 162 -11.51 -13.29 -19.74
N ASN A 163 -10.54 -12.53 -19.23
CA ASN A 163 -9.26 -13.01 -18.72
C ASN A 163 -8.93 -12.23 -17.45
N GLN A 164 -8.98 -12.91 -16.30
CA GLN A 164 -8.52 -12.37 -15.02
C GLN A 164 -7.09 -11.82 -15.13
N GLN A 165 -6.25 -12.46 -15.97
CA GLN A 165 -4.89 -12.02 -16.28
C GLN A 165 -4.83 -10.71 -17.08
N LEU A 166 -5.77 -10.45 -17.99
CA LEU A 166 -5.79 -9.21 -18.77
C LEU A 166 -6.31 -8.01 -17.96
N ALA A 167 -7.09 -8.27 -16.91
CA ALA A 167 -7.44 -7.29 -15.88
C ALA A 167 -6.23 -7.02 -14.95
N LEU A 168 -5.52 -8.07 -14.53
CA LEU A 168 -4.28 -7.96 -13.76
C LEU A 168 -3.21 -7.20 -14.56
N ASP A 169 -2.96 -7.52 -15.83
CA ASP A 169 -2.01 -6.82 -16.72
C ASP A 169 -2.36 -5.33 -16.88
N ARG A 170 -3.66 -4.99 -16.99
CA ARG A 170 -4.12 -3.59 -17.04
C ARG A 170 -3.85 -2.86 -15.73
N ILE A 171 -3.99 -3.55 -14.60
CA ILE A 171 -3.76 -3.02 -13.25
C ILE A 171 -2.25 -2.87 -12.98
N GLU A 172 -1.44 -3.86 -13.36
CA GLU A 172 0.02 -3.83 -13.29
C GLU A 172 0.60 -2.70 -14.14
N LYS A 173 0.10 -2.53 -15.37
CA LYS A 173 0.53 -1.47 -16.27
C LYS A 173 0.20 -0.06 -15.78
N LYS A 174 -0.85 0.09 -14.96
CA LYS A 174 -1.30 1.40 -14.45
C LYS A 174 -0.59 1.86 -13.17
N LYS A 175 0.15 0.99 -12.45
CA LYS A 175 0.91 1.32 -11.21
C LYS A 175 0.19 2.26 -10.23
N GLY A 176 -1.14 2.15 -10.11
CA GLY A 176 -1.93 3.03 -9.25
C GLY A 176 -1.81 2.65 -7.75
N PRO A 177 -2.04 3.60 -6.82
CA PRO A 177 -1.89 3.38 -5.38
C PRO A 177 -2.83 2.29 -4.83
N PHE A 178 -3.96 2.05 -5.49
CA PHE A 178 -4.90 1.00 -5.10
C PHE A 178 -4.41 -0.42 -5.42
N ALA A 179 -3.52 -0.60 -6.41
CA ALA A 179 -3.03 -1.91 -6.82
C ALA A 179 -1.63 -2.24 -6.30
N TRP A 180 -0.82 -1.20 -6.08
CA TRP A 180 0.57 -1.31 -5.66
C TRP A 180 0.83 -0.70 -4.28
N GLY A 181 -0.23 -0.41 -3.51
CA GLY A 181 -0.10 -0.05 -2.10
C GLY A 181 0.54 -1.17 -1.28
N GLU A 182 0.93 -0.87 -0.03
CA GLU A 182 1.52 -1.87 0.85
C GLU A 182 0.44 -2.81 1.40
N SER A 183 0.56 -4.12 1.13
CA SER A 183 -0.32 -5.14 1.75
C SER A 183 -0.14 -5.23 3.27
N GLY A 184 0.88 -4.59 3.81
CA GLY A 184 1.34 -4.76 5.18
C GLY A 184 2.11 -6.07 5.41
N ILE A 185 2.30 -6.91 4.38
CA ILE A 185 3.16 -8.09 4.45
C ILE A 185 4.58 -7.68 4.11
N VAL A 186 5.49 -7.98 5.04
CA VAL A 186 6.91 -7.74 4.92
C VAL A 186 7.63 -9.04 5.23
N ILE A 187 8.46 -9.48 4.30
CA ILE A 187 9.33 -10.64 4.45
C ILE A 187 10.76 -10.13 4.56
N THR A 188 11.44 -10.52 5.64
CA THR A 188 12.84 -10.20 5.89
C THR A 188 13.67 -11.47 5.81
N ALA A 189 14.75 -11.43 5.05
CA ALA A 189 15.74 -12.46 4.95
C ALA A 189 16.88 -12.19 5.95
N GLN A 190 17.38 -13.25 6.56
CA GLN A 190 18.62 -13.27 7.32
C GLN A 190 19.56 -14.23 6.60
N ILE A 191 20.69 -13.71 6.13
CA ILE A 191 21.65 -14.45 5.31
C ILE A 191 22.95 -14.53 6.09
N ASN A 192 23.46 -15.74 6.25
CA ASN A 192 24.74 -15.99 6.90
C ASN A 192 25.61 -16.84 5.97
N ASP A 193 26.72 -16.26 5.51
CA ASP A 193 27.72 -16.95 4.72
C ASP A 193 28.80 -17.53 5.66
N PRO A 194 29.03 -18.86 5.65
CA PRO A 194 30.01 -19.48 6.56
C PRO A 194 31.46 -19.05 6.27
N GLU A 195 31.75 -18.64 5.05
CA GLU A 195 33.06 -18.26 4.55
C GLU A 195 33.29 -16.73 4.56
N GLY A 196 32.20 -15.95 4.68
CA GLY A 196 32.21 -14.50 4.69
C GLY A 196 32.17 -13.86 3.30
N ASP A 197 31.73 -14.61 2.29
CA ASP A 197 31.60 -14.12 0.92
C ASP A 197 30.49 -13.06 0.80
N GLU A 198 30.71 -12.04 -0.04
CA GLU A 198 29.74 -10.97 -0.26
C GLU A 198 28.53 -11.47 -1.08
N ILE A 199 27.32 -11.07 -0.69
CA ILE A 199 26.09 -11.39 -1.46
C ILE A 199 25.95 -10.41 -2.63
N VAL A 200 25.94 -10.94 -3.86
CA VAL A 200 25.96 -10.12 -5.09
C VAL A 200 24.59 -9.92 -5.72
N SER A 201 23.62 -10.80 -5.46
CA SER A 201 22.28 -10.66 -6.03
C SER A 201 21.17 -11.28 -5.18
N TYR A 202 20.00 -10.65 -5.24
CA TYR A 202 18.75 -11.06 -4.61
C TYR A 202 17.67 -11.21 -5.68
N GLU A 203 17.09 -12.39 -5.82
CA GLU A 203 15.94 -12.64 -6.69
C GLU A 203 14.75 -13.11 -5.85
N TRP A 204 13.73 -12.25 -5.72
CA TRP A 204 12.47 -12.60 -5.07
C TRP A 204 11.42 -13.01 -6.11
N ARG A 205 10.74 -14.13 -5.85
CA ARG A 205 9.63 -14.62 -6.67
C ARG A 205 8.43 -14.95 -5.81
N GLU A 206 7.26 -14.56 -6.28
CA GLU A 206 5.97 -14.87 -5.65
C GLU A 206 5.13 -15.72 -6.62
N GLN A 207 4.46 -16.74 -6.08
CA GLN A 207 3.54 -17.60 -6.83
C GLN A 207 2.37 -18.05 -5.96
N THR A 208 1.19 -18.23 -6.58
CA THR A 208 0.03 -18.84 -5.92
C THR A 208 0.10 -20.37 -5.99
N ALA A 209 -0.13 -21.04 -4.85
CA ALA A 209 -0.12 -22.50 -4.78
C ALA A 209 -1.36 -23.12 -5.47
N ASP A 210 -2.49 -22.43 -5.39
CA ASP A 210 -3.77 -22.88 -5.94
C ASP A 210 -4.14 -22.04 -7.17
N LYS A 211 -3.62 -22.42 -8.35
CA LYS A 211 -4.34 -22.40 -9.64
C LYS A 211 -3.40 -22.68 -10.80
N LEU A 212 -3.50 -23.91 -11.31
CA LEU A 212 -3.36 -24.18 -12.73
C LEU A 212 -4.44 -23.36 -13.46
N VAL A 213 -4.13 -22.16 -13.97
CA VAL A 213 -5.09 -21.42 -14.80
C VAL A 213 -5.04 -22.00 -16.20
N THR A 214 -6.04 -22.78 -16.60
CA THR A 214 -6.17 -23.25 -17.99
C THR A 214 -6.79 -22.14 -18.83
N ILE A 215 -5.99 -21.49 -19.66
CA ILE A 215 -6.43 -20.51 -20.66
C ILE A 215 -6.22 -21.17 -22.02
N THR A 216 -7.27 -21.37 -22.81
CA THR A 216 -7.18 -21.89 -24.20
C THR A 216 -6.32 -23.17 -24.34
N GLY A 217 -6.39 -24.07 -23.35
CA GLY A 217 -5.60 -25.32 -23.33
C GLY A 217 -4.14 -25.17 -22.88
N LYS A 218 -3.72 -23.99 -22.42
CA LYS A 218 -2.41 -23.76 -21.80
C LYS A 218 -2.56 -23.40 -20.33
N THR A 219 -1.78 -24.07 -19.50
CA THR A 219 -1.76 -23.87 -18.06
C THR A 219 -0.63 -22.92 -17.68
N LEU A 220 -0.95 -21.79 -17.04
CA LEU A 220 0.06 -20.81 -16.60
C LEU A 220 0.01 -20.62 -15.08
N ILE A 221 1.18 -20.57 -14.47
CA ILE A 221 1.40 -20.17 -13.07
C ILE A 221 1.83 -18.69 -13.13
N PRO A 222 1.04 -17.73 -12.61
CA PRO A 222 1.49 -16.36 -12.51
C PRO A 222 2.66 -16.31 -11.50
N VAL A 223 3.88 -16.14 -12.01
CA VAL A 223 5.10 -15.96 -11.21
C VAL A 223 5.53 -14.52 -11.35
N HIS A 224 5.69 -13.84 -10.22
CA HIS A 224 6.02 -12.42 -10.20
C HIS A 224 7.37 -12.19 -9.54
N ASN A 225 8.23 -11.44 -10.24
CA ASN A 225 9.53 -11.05 -9.72
C ASN A 225 9.36 -9.78 -8.87
N LEU A 226 9.84 -9.83 -7.62
CA LEU A 226 9.82 -8.70 -6.71
C LEU A 226 11.23 -8.09 -6.59
N SER A 227 11.30 -6.78 -6.40
CA SER A 227 12.56 -6.05 -6.22
C SER A 227 12.77 -5.68 -4.76
N GLY A 228 13.84 -6.18 -4.16
CA GLY A 228 14.26 -5.89 -2.79
C GLY A 228 15.55 -6.64 -2.47
N ASN A 229 16.34 -6.12 -1.52
CA ASN A 229 17.53 -6.81 -1.03
C ASN A 229 17.09 -7.84 0.03
N GLU A 230 17.44 -7.60 1.30
CA GLU A 230 17.07 -8.46 2.43
C GLU A 230 15.58 -8.36 2.79
N THR A 231 14.90 -7.29 2.38
CA THR A 231 13.49 -7.09 2.70
C THR A 231 12.68 -6.91 1.43
N VAL A 232 11.56 -7.63 1.35
CA VAL A 232 10.56 -7.46 0.30
C VAL A 232 9.19 -7.13 0.90
N LYS A 233 8.52 -6.13 0.33
CA LYS A 233 7.14 -5.80 0.64
C LYS A 233 6.24 -6.42 -0.42
N ILE A 234 5.22 -7.15 0.00
CA ILE A 234 4.28 -7.75 -0.94
C ILE A 234 3.30 -6.67 -1.41
N PRO A 235 3.12 -6.47 -2.73
CA PRO A 235 2.12 -5.56 -3.25
C PRO A 235 0.69 -5.92 -2.80
N ALA A 236 -0.15 -4.92 -2.57
CA ALA A 236 -1.56 -5.11 -2.16
C ALA A 236 -2.35 -6.02 -3.10
N LEU A 237 -1.99 -6.07 -4.39
CA LEU A 237 -2.63 -6.95 -5.38
C LEU A 237 -2.64 -8.43 -4.95
N TYR A 238 -1.54 -8.95 -4.40
CA TYR A 238 -1.47 -10.35 -4.00
C TYR A 238 -2.28 -10.62 -2.73
N ALA A 239 -2.42 -9.61 -1.87
CA ALA A 239 -3.32 -9.67 -0.72
C ALA A 239 -4.82 -9.70 -1.10
N TRP A 240 -5.17 -9.57 -2.38
CA TRP A 240 -6.55 -9.69 -2.87
C TRP A 240 -6.88 -11.08 -3.43
N MET A 241 -5.86 -11.86 -3.78
CA MET A 241 -6.03 -13.20 -4.34
C MET A 241 -6.19 -14.19 -3.20
N ILE A 242 -7.36 -14.80 -3.07
CA ILE A 242 -7.60 -15.83 -2.05
C ILE A 242 -6.75 -17.06 -2.38
N GLY A 243 -6.11 -17.62 -1.36
CA GLY A 243 -5.34 -18.86 -1.48
C GLY A 243 -4.03 -18.83 -0.72
N ARG A 244 -3.25 -19.90 -0.88
CA ARG A 244 -1.90 -19.98 -0.34
C ARG A 244 -0.91 -19.39 -1.35
N HIS A 245 -0.05 -18.51 -0.87
CA HIS A 245 0.98 -17.84 -1.64
C HIS A 245 2.35 -18.29 -1.17
N ILE A 246 3.23 -18.60 -2.11
CA ILE A 246 4.59 -19.08 -1.86
C ILE A 246 5.56 -18.03 -2.37
N VAL A 247 6.41 -17.54 -1.47
CA VAL A 247 7.48 -16.59 -1.78
C VAL A 247 8.81 -17.32 -1.71
N THR A 248 9.59 -17.22 -2.78
CA THR A 248 10.92 -17.81 -2.92
C THR A 248 11.95 -16.69 -3.02
N LEU A 249 13.00 -16.75 -2.21
CA LEU A 249 14.20 -15.95 -2.35
C LEU A 249 15.33 -16.83 -2.87
N THR A 250 15.98 -16.38 -3.93
CA THR A 250 17.24 -16.92 -4.42
C THR A 250 18.34 -15.88 -4.21
N VAL A 251 19.41 -16.25 -3.51
CA VAL A 251 20.59 -15.41 -3.32
C VAL A 251 21.79 -16.04 -3.99
N LYS A 252 22.71 -15.20 -4.46
CA LYS A 252 23.99 -15.61 -5.02
C LYS A 252 25.11 -14.84 -4.33
N ASP A 253 26.18 -15.52 -3.97
CA ASP A 253 27.39 -14.92 -3.41
C ASP A 253 28.43 -14.56 -4.52
N SER A 254 29.50 -13.91 -4.12
CA SER A 254 30.61 -13.49 -5.00
C SER A 254 31.41 -14.67 -5.56
N ALA A 255 31.41 -15.81 -4.87
CA ALA A 255 32.00 -17.06 -5.34
C ALA A 255 31.13 -17.81 -6.35
N GLY A 256 29.87 -17.41 -6.49
CA GLY A 256 28.90 -17.95 -7.42
C GLY A 256 28.01 -19.06 -6.86
N ASN A 257 28.08 -19.38 -5.57
CA ASN A 257 27.14 -20.32 -4.97
C ASN A 257 25.75 -19.70 -4.88
N VAL A 258 24.74 -20.56 -4.92
CA VAL A 258 23.33 -20.16 -4.91
C VAL A 258 22.62 -20.82 -3.74
N ALA A 259 21.89 -20.04 -2.96
CA ALA A 259 21.02 -20.53 -1.91
C ALA A 259 19.57 -20.10 -2.17
N THR A 260 18.64 -20.98 -1.85
CA THR A 260 17.20 -20.73 -2.01
C THR A 260 16.48 -20.96 -0.70
N ALA A 261 15.55 -20.07 -0.38
CA ALA A 261 14.66 -20.22 0.77
C ALA A 261 13.22 -19.88 0.37
N THR A 262 12.26 -20.58 0.96
CA THR A 262 10.84 -20.41 0.67
C THR A 262 10.06 -20.15 1.94
N THR A 263 9.07 -19.26 1.88
CA THR A 263 8.08 -19.03 2.93
C THR A 263 6.70 -18.90 2.32
N ASP A 264 5.65 -19.10 3.10
CA ASP A 264 4.28 -19.02 2.63
C ASP A 264 3.40 -18.15 3.53
N TYR A 265 2.38 -17.58 2.91
CA TYR A 265 1.29 -16.88 3.59
C TYR A 265 -0.05 -17.27 2.98
N ILE A 266 -1.11 -17.12 3.75
CA ILE A 266 -2.47 -17.45 3.35
C ILE A 266 -3.30 -16.17 3.31
N VAL A 267 -4.00 -15.97 2.21
CA VAL A 267 -5.02 -14.95 2.06
C VAL A 267 -6.37 -15.63 2.22
N SER A 268 -7.06 -15.34 3.32
CA SER A 268 -8.40 -15.86 3.59
C SER A 268 -9.49 -14.92 3.04
N GLU A 269 -10.66 -15.49 2.79
CA GLU A 269 -11.89 -14.74 2.56
C GLU A 269 -12.14 -13.76 3.71
N SER A 270 -12.74 -12.61 3.40
CA SER A 270 -13.20 -11.68 4.43
C SER A 270 -14.32 -12.32 5.25
N GLN A 271 -14.45 -11.98 6.54
CA GLN A 271 -15.60 -12.40 7.35
C GLN A 271 -16.96 -11.98 6.76
N ILE A 272 -16.96 -10.93 5.94
CA ILE A 272 -18.16 -10.46 5.21
C ILE A 272 -18.59 -11.49 4.15
N GLU A 273 -17.64 -12.19 3.52
CA GLU A 273 -17.91 -13.17 2.45
C GLU A 273 -18.38 -14.51 2.99
N THR A 274 -17.90 -14.90 4.17
CA THR A 274 -18.28 -16.17 4.83
C THR A 274 -19.71 -16.14 5.38
N THR A 275 -20.34 -14.95 5.45
CA THR A 275 -21.75 -14.78 5.85
C THR A 275 -22.70 -15.07 4.67
N LYS A 276 -22.66 -16.32 4.21
CA LYS A 276 -23.19 -16.83 2.93
C LYS A 276 -24.70 -16.60 2.71
N ASP A 277 -25.50 -16.53 3.77
CA ASP A 277 -26.94 -16.28 3.66
C ASP A 277 -27.27 -14.79 3.57
N THR A 278 -26.50 -13.91 4.22
CA THR A 278 -26.66 -12.45 4.09
C THR A 278 -26.19 -11.96 2.72
N LEU A 279 -25.17 -12.59 2.13
CA LEU A 279 -24.72 -12.31 0.76
C LEU A 279 -25.76 -12.70 -0.31
N LYS A 280 -26.54 -13.78 -0.07
CA LYS A 280 -27.68 -14.16 -0.94
C LYS A 280 -28.81 -13.14 -0.86
N THR A 281 -29.12 -12.63 0.32
CA THR A 281 -30.10 -11.55 0.51
C THR A 281 -29.69 -10.29 -0.23
N MET A 282 -28.38 -9.96 -0.30
CA MET A 282 -27.87 -8.87 -1.15
C MET A 282 -28.14 -9.08 -2.64
N ILE A 283 -27.98 -10.31 -3.16
CA ILE A 283 -28.24 -10.63 -4.58
C ILE A 283 -29.70 -10.34 -4.99
N LEU A 284 -30.64 -10.37 -4.04
CA LEU A 284 -32.06 -10.08 -4.32
C LEU A 284 -32.36 -8.60 -4.60
N PHE A 285 -31.62 -7.67 -3.97
CA PHE A 285 -31.81 -6.23 -4.18
C PHE A 285 -31.12 -5.71 -5.46
N ILE A 286 -30.14 -6.45 -5.98
CA ILE A 286 -29.29 -6.05 -7.13
C ILE A 286 -30.09 -5.88 -8.44
N PRO A 287 -31.02 -6.78 -8.82
CA PRO A 287 -31.87 -6.58 -9.98
C PRO A 287 -32.68 -5.28 -9.92
N SER A 288 -33.16 -4.87 -8.73
CA SER A 288 -33.93 -3.63 -8.53
C SER A 288 -33.03 -2.39 -8.63
N ILE A 289 -31.86 -2.37 -7.98
CA ILE A 289 -30.89 -1.27 -8.11
C ILE A 289 -30.46 -1.11 -9.58
N MET A 290 -30.22 -2.22 -10.29
CA MET A 290 -29.75 -2.19 -11.67
C MET A 290 -30.85 -2.00 -12.72
N SER A 291 -32.11 -2.36 -12.47
CA SER A 291 -33.23 -2.10 -13.39
C SER A 291 -33.50 -0.60 -13.50
N ILE A 292 -33.43 0.12 -12.37
CA ILE A 292 -33.51 1.58 -12.29
C ILE A 292 -32.43 2.25 -13.16
N VAL A 293 -31.20 1.74 -13.07
CA VAL A 293 -30.01 2.31 -13.71
C VAL A 293 -29.87 1.92 -15.19
N LYS A 294 -30.25 0.69 -15.58
CA LYS A 294 -30.14 0.20 -16.98
C LYS A 294 -31.11 0.87 -17.95
N GLY A 295 -32.24 1.38 -17.47
CA GLY A 295 -33.25 2.02 -18.32
C GLY A 295 -32.87 3.41 -18.84
N THR A 296 -31.86 4.05 -18.25
CA THR A 296 -31.66 5.51 -18.39
C THR A 296 -30.33 5.89 -19.00
N GLY A 297 -29.21 5.33 -18.54
CA GLY A 297 -27.87 5.75 -18.98
C GLY A 297 -27.57 7.24 -18.67
N SER A 298 -26.33 7.54 -18.27
CA SER A 298 -25.90 8.91 -17.91
C SER A 298 -26.21 9.98 -18.97
N LEU A 299 -26.35 9.57 -20.23
CA LEU A 299 -26.49 10.44 -21.40
C LEU A 299 -27.88 11.05 -21.56
N LEU A 300 -28.91 10.52 -20.89
CA LEU A 300 -30.30 10.95 -21.08
C LEU A 300 -30.91 11.62 -19.85
N TRP A 301 -30.24 11.61 -18.68
CA TRP A 301 -30.81 12.16 -17.45
C TRP A 301 -31.18 13.65 -17.57
N SER A 302 -30.32 14.47 -18.18
CA SER A 302 -30.57 15.91 -18.37
C SER A 302 -31.69 16.21 -19.38
N VAL A 303 -32.06 15.26 -20.23
CA VAL A 303 -33.06 15.39 -21.30
C VAL A 303 -34.35 14.62 -20.95
N MET A 304 -34.38 13.96 -19.80
CA MET A 304 -35.53 13.17 -19.34
C MET A 304 -36.62 14.08 -18.74
N PRO A 305 -37.90 13.84 -19.05
CA PRO A 305 -39.02 14.50 -18.40
C PRO A 305 -38.97 14.40 -16.86
N GLU A 306 -39.40 15.45 -16.15
CA GLU A 306 -39.38 15.52 -14.68
C GLU A 306 -40.12 14.38 -14.01
N ASP A 307 -41.32 14.05 -14.48
CA ASP A 307 -42.15 12.94 -13.98
C ASP A 307 -41.42 11.59 -13.98
N LYS A 308 -40.60 11.34 -15.00
CA LYS A 308 -39.80 10.10 -15.08
C LYS A 308 -38.59 10.12 -14.16
N ARG A 309 -37.94 11.29 -13.98
CA ARG A 309 -36.81 11.45 -13.05
C ARG A 309 -37.25 11.29 -11.60
N ASP A 310 -38.44 11.80 -11.28
CA ASP A 310 -39.05 11.68 -9.96
C ASP A 310 -39.45 10.22 -9.68
N ASN A 311 -40.06 9.52 -10.64
CA ASN A 311 -40.40 8.10 -10.48
C ASN A 311 -39.16 7.22 -10.23
N ILE A 312 -38.04 7.50 -10.92
CA ILE A 312 -36.77 6.79 -10.68
C ILE A 312 -36.26 7.10 -9.29
N SER A 313 -36.24 8.37 -8.89
CA SER A 313 -35.80 8.79 -7.56
C SER A 313 -36.62 8.11 -6.47
N ASN A 314 -37.95 8.15 -6.57
CA ASN A 314 -38.87 7.51 -5.64
C ASN A 314 -38.63 6.00 -5.53
N HIS A 315 -38.36 5.32 -6.65
CA HIS A 315 -38.08 3.89 -6.62
C HIS A 315 -36.72 3.56 -5.96
N ILE A 316 -35.73 4.46 -6.06
CA ILE A 316 -34.47 4.33 -5.32
C ILE A 316 -34.71 4.58 -3.81
N ASP A 317 -35.58 5.53 -3.45
CA ASP A 317 -35.95 5.86 -2.08
C ASP A 317 -36.68 4.69 -1.39
N GLU A 318 -37.67 4.09 -2.06
CA GLU A 318 -38.38 2.88 -1.60
C GLU A 318 -37.41 1.74 -1.28
N LEU A 319 -36.42 1.55 -2.16
CA LEU A 319 -35.41 0.51 -2.03
C LEU A 319 -34.43 0.82 -0.88
N TYR A 320 -34.06 2.09 -0.70
CA TYR A 320 -33.25 2.53 0.44
C TYR A 320 -33.96 2.21 1.77
N GLU A 321 -35.26 2.50 1.88
CA GLU A 321 -36.04 2.20 3.08
C GLU A 321 -36.29 0.70 3.29
N GLU A 322 -36.53 -0.06 2.23
CA GLU A 322 -36.64 -1.52 2.32
C GLU A 322 -35.36 -2.12 2.93
N ILE A 323 -34.20 -1.61 2.55
CA ILE A 323 -32.89 -2.03 3.07
C ILE A 323 -32.63 -1.49 4.48
N LYS A 324 -32.99 -0.24 4.76
CA LYS A 324 -32.87 0.40 6.08
C LYS A 324 -33.72 -0.33 7.13
N SER A 325 -34.92 -0.75 6.76
CA SER A 325 -35.88 -1.41 7.67
C SER A 325 -35.73 -2.94 7.73
N ASN A 326 -34.93 -3.56 6.86
CA ASN A 326 -34.84 -5.02 6.75
C ASN A 326 -34.30 -5.69 8.05
N PRO A 327 -35.08 -6.57 8.71
CA PRO A 327 -34.67 -7.23 9.95
C PRO A 327 -33.44 -8.15 9.79
N VAL A 328 -33.28 -8.78 8.62
CA VAL A 328 -32.13 -9.66 8.34
C VAL A 328 -30.86 -8.82 8.22
N LEU A 329 -30.93 -7.66 7.56
CA LEU A 329 -29.77 -6.76 7.42
C LEU A 329 -29.42 -6.05 8.74
N ASN A 330 -30.38 -5.85 9.64
CA ASN A 330 -30.12 -5.31 10.98
C ASN A 330 -29.19 -6.22 11.81
N SER A 331 -29.18 -7.53 11.55
CA SER A 331 -28.25 -8.47 12.18
C SER A 331 -26.82 -8.39 11.64
N ALA A 332 -26.59 -7.66 10.55
CA ALA A 332 -25.30 -7.53 9.86
C ALA A 332 -25.02 -6.06 9.46
N PRO A 333 -24.68 -5.18 10.42
CA PRO A 333 -24.59 -3.73 10.19
C PRO A 333 -23.54 -3.32 9.14
N LEU A 334 -22.41 -4.03 9.05
CA LEU A 334 -21.40 -3.77 8.01
C LEU A 334 -21.94 -4.02 6.60
N ILE A 335 -22.74 -5.07 6.44
CA ILE A 335 -23.37 -5.43 5.17
C ILE A 335 -24.47 -4.43 4.82
N LYS A 336 -25.34 -4.12 5.79
CA LYS A 336 -26.37 -3.09 5.64
C LYS A 336 -25.77 -1.76 5.15
N ASN A 337 -24.71 -1.30 5.81
CA ASN A 337 -24.03 -0.06 5.45
C ASN A 337 -23.42 -0.12 4.05
N LEU A 338 -22.86 -1.27 3.65
CA LEU A 338 -22.33 -1.45 2.29
C LEU A 338 -23.43 -1.34 1.24
N ILE A 339 -24.63 -1.87 1.49
CA ILE A 339 -25.76 -1.80 0.56
C ILE A 339 -26.31 -0.37 0.45
N LEU A 340 -26.48 0.31 1.58
CA LEU A 340 -26.91 1.71 1.60
C LEU A 340 -25.91 2.60 0.83
N LEU A 341 -24.61 2.39 1.03
CA LEU A 341 -23.55 3.06 0.26
C LEU A 341 -23.62 2.76 -1.25
N MET A 342 -24.07 1.56 -1.65
CA MET A 342 -24.25 1.22 -3.07
C MET A 342 -25.43 1.96 -3.69
N ILE A 343 -26.56 2.05 -2.98
CA ILE A 343 -27.72 2.83 -3.41
C ILE A 343 -27.35 4.30 -3.58
N GLU A 344 -26.50 4.84 -2.72
CA GLU A 344 -26.03 6.22 -2.85
C GLU A 344 -25.05 6.40 -4.01
N LYS A 345 -24.05 5.51 -4.15
CA LYS A 345 -22.94 5.74 -5.08
C LYS A 345 -23.19 5.30 -6.51
N ILE A 346 -23.94 4.22 -6.72
CA ILE A 346 -24.13 3.66 -8.07
C ILE A 346 -24.87 4.64 -8.99
N PRO A 347 -26.02 5.24 -8.59
CA PRO A 347 -26.72 6.21 -9.44
C PRO A 347 -25.79 7.38 -9.81
N ASN A 348 -25.09 7.95 -8.82
CA ASN A 348 -24.16 9.07 -9.06
C ASN A 348 -23.03 8.69 -10.04
N THR A 349 -22.49 7.47 -9.93
CA THR A 349 -21.42 6.97 -10.82
C THR A 349 -21.89 6.80 -12.27
N VAL A 350 -23.17 6.51 -12.46
CA VAL A 350 -23.79 6.39 -13.80
C VAL A 350 -24.49 7.66 -14.25
N GLY A 351 -24.21 8.80 -13.61
CA GLY A 351 -24.73 10.12 -14.00
C GLY A 351 -26.21 10.36 -13.68
N VAL A 352 -26.76 9.60 -12.73
CA VAL A 352 -28.07 9.85 -12.12
C VAL A 352 -27.82 10.50 -10.75
N PRO A 353 -27.96 11.84 -10.61
CA PRO A 353 -27.80 12.50 -9.33
C PRO A 353 -28.82 11.96 -8.34
N TYR A 354 -28.32 11.37 -7.25
CA TYR A 354 -29.14 10.81 -6.20
C TYR A 354 -28.53 11.15 -4.85
N GLU A 355 -29.36 11.70 -3.97
CA GLU A 355 -29.07 11.88 -2.55
C GLU A 355 -30.20 11.18 -1.80
N HIS A 356 -29.84 10.44 -0.76
CA HIS A 356 -30.86 9.74 0.02
C HIS A 356 -31.72 10.75 0.79
N PRO A 357 -33.03 10.53 0.87
CA PRO A 357 -33.89 11.36 1.69
C PRO A 357 -33.63 11.11 3.18
N LEU A 358 -33.82 12.15 3.97
CA LEU A 358 -33.70 12.13 5.42
C LEU A 358 -35.09 12.00 6.06
N ASP A 359 -35.10 11.54 7.31
CA ASP A 359 -36.32 11.50 8.09
C ASP A 359 -36.77 12.95 8.38
N LYS A 360 -38.08 13.23 8.22
CA LYS A 360 -38.64 14.56 8.50
C LYS A 360 -38.47 14.89 9.98
N ALA A 361 -37.92 16.07 10.24
CA ALA A 361 -37.80 16.60 11.60
C ALA A 361 -39.05 17.38 12.01
N GLU A 362 -39.44 17.26 13.28
CA GLU A 362 -40.53 17.99 13.90
C GLU A 362 -40.08 19.42 14.25
N LEU A 363 -40.73 20.42 13.62
CA LEU A 363 -40.46 21.83 13.87
C LEU A 363 -41.66 22.46 14.59
N MET A 364 -41.36 23.24 15.63
CA MET A 364 -42.33 24.08 16.31
C MET A 364 -42.10 25.54 15.91
N VAL A 365 -43.16 26.20 15.43
CA VAL A 365 -43.12 27.60 15.04
C VAL A 365 -43.86 28.46 16.07
N SER A 366 -43.28 29.61 16.40
CA SER A 366 -43.92 30.61 17.26
C SER A 366 -44.99 31.39 16.49
N GLU A 367 -46.05 31.80 17.19
CA GLU A 367 -47.13 32.60 16.60
C GLU A 367 -46.61 33.94 16.05
N ILE A 368 -47.03 34.29 14.83
CA ILE A 368 -46.74 35.58 14.21
C ILE A 368 -47.80 36.59 14.66
N GLN A 369 -47.37 37.65 15.34
CA GLN A 369 -48.28 38.71 15.78
C GLN A 369 -48.92 39.43 14.57
N PRO A 370 -50.19 39.89 14.66
CA PRO A 370 -50.88 40.54 13.54
C PRO A 370 -50.14 41.76 13.00
N LEU A 371 -50.17 41.95 11.68
CA LEU A 371 -49.69 43.15 10.99
C LEU A 371 -50.85 44.13 10.84
N ASN A 372 -50.79 45.27 11.52
CA ASN A 372 -51.91 46.22 11.60
C ASN A 372 -51.60 47.52 10.84
N PHE A 373 -52.24 47.67 9.68
CA PHE A 373 -52.13 48.81 8.78
C PHE A 373 -53.26 49.84 8.93
N SER A 374 -54.17 49.67 9.90
CA SER A 374 -55.41 50.45 10.00
C SER A 374 -55.24 51.96 10.14
N THR A 375 -54.09 52.42 10.62
CA THR A 375 -53.78 53.84 10.75
C THR A 375 -53.19 54.46 9.47
N TYR A 376 -52.90 53.64 8.45
CA TYR A 376 -52.21 54.03 7.23
C TYR A 376 -53.07 53.89 5.97
N VAL A 377 -54.31 53.40 6.14
CA VAL A 377 -55.30 53.25 5.07
C VAL A 377 -56.49 54.14 5.39
N ASN A 378 -56.80 55.04 4.46
CA ASN A 378 -57.89 56.00 4.63
C ASN A 378 -59.28 55.35 4.47
N GLU A 379 -60.34 56.12 4.71
CA GLU A 379 -61.74 55.64 4.65
C GLU A 379 -62.13 55.04 3.29
N SER A 380 -61.43 55.40 2.22
CA SER A 380 -61.65 54.89 0.85
C SER A 380 -60.80 53.64 0.51
N GLY A 381 -60.03 53.11 1.46
CA GLY A 381 -59.17 51.93 1.23
C GLY A 381 -57.85 52.23 0.53
N VAL A 382 -57.43 53.51 0.45
CA VAL A 382 -56.17 53.90 -0.21
C VAL A 382 -55.08 54.09 0.83
N VAL A 383 -53.90 53.52 0.56
CA VAL A 383 -52.71 53.65 1.41
C VAL A 383 -52.12 55.06 1.27
N ASP A 384 -51.96 55.77 2.39
CA ASP A 384 -51.59 57.19 2.42
C ASP A 384 -50.08 57.44 2.20
N GLU A 385 -49.24 56.51 2.65
CA GLU A 385 -47.78 56.54 2.52
C GLU A 385 -47.17 55.14 2.44
N ASN A 386 -45.92 55.02 1.95
CA ASN A 386 -45.22 53.73 1.94
C ASN A 386 -44.95 53.28 3.39
N ILE A 387 -45.59 52.19 3.81
CA ILE A 387 -45.49 51.68 5.18
C ILE A 387 -45.02 50.22 5.16
N THR A 388 -44.05 49.90 6.02
CA THR A 388 -43.58 48.53 6.24
C THR A 388 -43.79 48.16 7.70
N ILE A 389 -44.54 47.07 7.94
CA ILE A 389 -44.71 46.49 9.28
C ILE A 389 -43.85 45.24 9.39
N VAL A 390 -43.21 45.08 10.55
CA VAL A 390 -42.22 44.03 10.80
C VAL A 390 -42.66 43.14 11.97
N ARG A 391 -42.51 41.82 11.83
CA ARG A 391 -42.83 40.82 12.86
C ARG A 391 -41.76 39.74 12.92
N SER A 392 -41.20 39.50 14.11
CA SER A 392 -40.30 38.37 14.34
C SER A 392 -41.07 37.17 14.87
N PHE A 393 -40.64 35.98 14.47
CA PHE A 393 -41.09 34.69 14.99
C PHE A 393 -39.92 33.71 15.01
N ASN A 394 -40.02 32.65 15.81
CA ASN A 394 -38.97 31.64 15.91
C ASN A 394 -39.43 30.31 15.34
N ILE A 395 -38.51 29.63 14.66
CA ILE A 395 -38.65 28.22 14.28
C ILE A 395 -37.68 27.44 15.16
N THR A 396 -38.19 26.42 15.85
CA THR A 396 -37.39 25.57 16.74
C THR A 396 -37.50 24.13 16.28
N ASN A 397 -36.36 23.46 16.14
CA ASN A 397 -36.35 22.02 15.94
C ASN A 397 -36.55 21.34 17.30
N VAL A 398 -37.69 20.68 17.49
CA VAL A 398 -38.07 20.04 18.76
C VAL A 398 -37.66 18.58 18.85
N ASP A 399 -37.13 18.00 17.76
CA ASP A 399 -36.59 16.65 17.78
C ASP A 399 -35.36 16.53 18.68
N THR A 400 -35.16 15.34 19.23
CA THR A 400 -34.01 15.04 20.10
C THR A 400 -32.79 14.51 19.35
N ASN A 401 -32.96 14.01 18.13
CA ASN A 401 -31.88 13.33 17.39
C ASN A 401 -31.84 13.65 15.89
N LEU A 402 -32.82 14.37 15.35
CA LEU A 402 -32.91 14.69 13.93
C LEU A 402 -32.51 16.15 13.70
N THR A 403 -31.69 16.38 12.67
CA THR A 403 -31.40 17.71 12.15
C THR A 403 -32.33 17.95 10.96
N ALA A 404 -33.01 19.08 10.94
CA ALA A 404 -33.84 19.48 9.82
C ALA A 404 -32.95 20.10 8.74
N PHE A 405 -33.09 19.64 7.49
CA PHE A 405 -32.31 20.13 6.35
C PHE A 405 -33.22 20.75 5.28
N ASP A 406 -32.69 21.74 4.58
CA ASP A 406 -33.35 22.47 3.49
C ASP A 406 -34.77 22.92 3.85
N ILE A 407 -34.88 23.76 4.88
CA ILE A 407 -36.18 24.31 5.33
C ILE A 407 -36.53 25.51 4.45
N TYR A 408 -37.62 25.41 3.69
CA TYR A 408 -38.11 26.49 2.83
C TYR A 408 -39.29 27.24 3.46
N LEU A 409 -39.28 28.57 3.38
CA LEU A 409 -40.35 29.46 3.82
C LEU A 409 -40.95 30.18 2.62
N THR A 410 -42.23 29.92 2.33
CA THR A 410 -42.91 30.40 1.13
C THR A 410 -44.37 30.80 1.39
N LEU A 411 -44.89 31.70 0.57
CA LEU A 411 -46.32 32.06 0.55
C LEU A 411 -47.12 31.28 -0.51
N SER A 412 -46.48 30.48 -1.36
CA SER A 412 -47.15 29.61 -2.32
C SER A 412 -47.06 28.16 -1.86
N LYS A 413 -48.18 27.44 -1.86
CA LYS A 413 -48.20 26.01 -1.56
C LYS A 413 -47.68 25.24 -2.78
N PRO A 414 -46.57 24.47 -2.68
CA PRO A 414 -46.13 23.60 -3.75
C PRO A 414 -47.24 22.61 -4.12
N PHE A 415 -47.43 22.36 -5.42
CA PHE A 415 -48.37 21.36 -5.96
C PHE A 415 -49.85 21.59 -5.64
N SER A 416 -50.22 22.81 -5.26
CA SER A 416 -51.58 23.24 -5.05
C SER A 416 -51.76 24.68 -5.54
N ASP A 417 -52.96 25.03 -5.98
CA ASP A 417 -53.30 26.41 -6.30
C ASP A 417 -53.59 27.25 -5.04
N GLU A 418 -53.50 26.65 -3.85
CA GLU A 418 -53.64 27.35 -2.58
C GLU A 418 -52.49 28.34 -2.35
N LYS A 419 -52.87 29.58 -2.02
CA LYS A 419 -51.95 30.68 -1.79
C LYS A 419 -52.00 31.14 -0.34
N GLY A 420 -50.91 31.75 0.10
CA GLY A 420 -50.71 32.23 1.46
C GLY A 420 -51.33 33.60 1.72
N LEU A 421 -51.57 34.40 0.67
CA LEU A 421 -52.35 35.64 0.75
C LEU A 421 -53.72 35.45 0.10
N PRO A 422 -54.77 36.09 0.62
CA PRO A 422 -56.06 36.15 -0.05
C PRO A 422 -56.01 37.09 -1.26
N GLU A 423 -56.86 36.87 -2.27
CA GLU A 423 -56.87 37.59 -3.56
C GLU A 423 -56.97 39.13 -3.41
N GLN A 424 -57.59 39.60 -2.32
CA GLN A 424 -57.74 41.01 -1.99
C GLN A 424 -56.39 41.68 -1.70
N LEU A 425 -55.42 40.93 -1.17
CA LEU A 425 -54.06 41.41 -0.87
C LEU A 425 -53.07 41.14 -2.02
N GLU A 426 -53.47 40.42 -3.06
CA GLU A 426 -52.63 40.15 -4.24
C GLU A 426 -52.58 41.36 -5.20
N LYS A 427 -52.02 42.48 -4.72
CA LYS A 427 -51.87 43.72 -5.49
C LYS A 427 -50.40 44.05 -5.74
N ASN A 428 -50.12 44.75 -6.84
CA ASN A 428 -48.75 45.12 -7.21
C ASN A 428 -48.01 45.96 -6.16
N GLY A 429 -48.75 46.76 -5.39
CA GLY A 429 -48.19 47.58 -4.33
C GLY A 429 -48.12 46.88 -2.96
N VAL A 430 -48.41 45.58 -2.89
CA VAL A 430 -48.14 44.75 -1.71
C VAL A 430 -46.84 44.00 -1.91
N THR A 431 -45.93 44.10 -0.94
CA THR A 431 -44.69 43.33 -0.93
C THR A 431 -44.58 42.57 0.38
N VAL A 432 -44.28 41.28 0.32
CA VAL A 432 -43.95 40.48 1.51
C VAL A 432 -42.53 39.97 1.37
N GLU A 433 -41.70 40.28 2.35
CA GLU A 433 -40.30 39.85 2.43
C GLU A 433 -40.06 39.11 3.73
N ILE A 434 -39.15 38.15 3.70
CA ILE A 434 -38.69 37.47 4.89
C ILE A 434 -37.18 37.60 5.00
N LYS A 435 -36.72 37.81 6.23
CA LYS A 435 -35.31 37.86 6.58
C LYS A 435 -35.00 36.76 7.57
N VAL A 436 -33.94 36.02 7.30
CA VAL A 436 -33.35 35.08 8.26
C VAL A 436 -31.85 35.32 8.25
N ASN A 437 -31.27 35.53 9.43
CA ASN A 437 -29.87 35.94 9.58
C ASN A 437 -29.56 37.22 8.74
N SER A 438 -28.62 37.12 7.80
CA SER A 438 -28.22 38.20 6.89
C SER A 438 -28.96 38.20 5.55
N LEU A 439 -29.76 37.17 5.27
CA LEU A 439 -30.42 36.97 3.98
C LEU A 439 -31.86 37.50 4.01
N THR A 440 -32.21 38.31 3.01
CA THR A 440 -33.57 38.79 2.79
C THR A 440 -34.07 38.27 1.44
N LYS A 441 -35.27 37.71 1.41
CA LYS A 441 -35.95 37.21 0.22
C LYS A 441 -37.35 37.79 0.13
N LYS A 442 -37.73 38.21 -1.08
CA LYS A 442 -39.13 38.56 -1.38
C LYS A 442 -39.91 37.26 -1.58
N LEU A 443 -41.05 37.13 -0.91
CA LEU A 443 -41.97 36.02 -1.08
C LEU A 443 -43.12 36.38 -2.02
N PHE A 444 -43.53 37.65 -2.00
CA PHE A 444 -44.53 38.23 -2.91
C PHE A 444 -44.11 39.65 -3.29
N TYR A 445 -44.11 39.96 -4.59
CA TYR A 445 -43.71 41.28 -5.11
C TYR A 445 -44.35 41.53 -6.48
N GLN A 446 -44.85 42.74 -6.72
CA GLN A 446 -45.44 43.16 -8.00
C GLN A 446 -46.60 42.26 -8.50
N GLY A 447 -47.36 41.65 -7.57
CA GLY A 447 -48.47 40.78 -7.93
C GLY A 447 -48.09 39.30 -8.10
N ASP A 448 -46.79 38.99 -8.08
CA ASP A 448 -46.28 37.65 -8.33
C ASP A 448 -45.70 37.00 -7.05
N TYR A 449 -45.97 35.70 -6.92
CA TYR A 449 -45.37 34.86 -5.89
C TYR A 449 -43.99 34.40 -6.34
N THR A 450 -43.03 34.40 -5.42
CA THR A 450 -41.75 33.74 -5.67
C THR A 450 -41.95 32.23 -5.63
N GLU A 451 -41.38 31.53 -6.60
CA GLU A 451 -41.38 30.07 -6.63
C GLU A 451 -40.72 29.53 -5.36
N TRP A 452 -41.32 28.52 -4.74
CA TRP A 452 -40.91 28.05 -3.43
C TRP A 452 -39.45 27.55 -3.38
N LYS A 453 -38.90 26.94 -4.45
CA LYS A 453 -37.47 26.54 -4.52
C LYS A 453 -36.51 27.73 -4.50
N SER A 454 -36.98 28.89 -4.96
CA SER A 454 -36.22 30.14 -5.01
C SER A 454 -36.48 31.06 -3.81
N SER A 455 -37.39 30.64 -2.92
CA SER A 455 -37.81 31.36 -1.72
C SER A 455 -36.72 31.36 -0.63
N MET A 456 -37.09 31.68 0.60
CA MET A 456 -36.15 31.67 1.71
C MET A 456 -35.82 30.24 2.12
N ASN A 457 -34.55 29.88 2.11
CA ASN A 457 -34.06 28.57 2.51
C ASN A 457 -33.16 28.69 3.74
N ILE A 458 -33.32 27.76 4.68
CA ILE A 458 -32.44 27.54 5.83
C ILE A 458 -31.81 26.16 5.62
N ASP A 459 -30.51 26.14 5.36
CA ASP A 459 -29.77 24.94 4.96
C ASP A 459 -29.88 23.82 6.01
N GLU A 460 -29.66 24.16 7.29
CA GLU A 460 -29.72 23.21 8.40
C GLU A 460 -30.21 23.84 9.70
N LEU A 461 -30.95 23.07 10.49
CA LEU A 461 -31.35 23.42 11.85
C LEU A 461 -31.19 22.19 12.75
N HIS A 462 -30.13 22.19 13.56
CA HIS A 462 -29.81 21.08 14.47
C HIS A 462 -30.90 20.83 15.51
N SER A 463 -30.94 19.60 16.02
CA SER A 463 -31.82 19.20 17.13
C SER A 463 -31.70 20.19 18.31
N GLY A 464 -32.86 20.66 18.80
CA GLY A 464 -32.95 21.63 19.90
C GLY A 464 -32.53 23.06 19.55
N ALA A 465 -32.08 23.33 18.31
CA ALA A 465 -31.70 24.65 17.87
C ALA A 465 -32.94 25.50 17.50
N ARG A 466 -32.79 26.82 17.63
CA ARG A 466 -33.81 27.81 17.27
C ARG A 466 -33.23 28.83 16.30
N ILE A 467 -34.05 29.29 15.38
CA ILE A 467 -33.70 30.35 14.43
C ILE A 467 -34.78 31.43 14.44
N GLU A 468 -34.35 32.69 14.50
CA GLU A 468 -35.23 33.85 14.44
C GLU A 468 -35.45 34.26 12.98
N CYS A 469 -36.71 34.39 12.60
CA CYS A 469 -37.16 34.83 11.29
C CYS A 469 -37.92 36.14 11.43
N THR A 470 -37.73 37.07 10.51
CA THR A 470 -38.41 38.36 10.51
C THR A 470 -39.21 38.55 9.22
N LEU A 471 -40.53 38.65 9.35
CA LEU A 471 -41.47 38.92 8.26
C LEU A 471 -41.67 40.44 8.12
N TYR A 472 -41.57 40.92 6.89
CA TYR A 472 -41.80 42.30 6.47
C TYR A 472 -42.97 42.31 5.52
N MET A 473 -43.95 43.17 5.76
CA MET A 473 -44.99 43.46 4.79
C MET A 473 -45.04 44.95 4.53
N THR A 474 -44.93 45.30 3.26
CA THR A 474 -44.94 46.69 2.78
C THR A 474 -46.19 46.94 1.97
N LEU A 475 -46.89 48.02 2.28
CA LEU A 475 -47.94 48.59 1.45
C LEU A 475 -47.41 49.89 0.81
N GLU A 476 -47.39 49.94 -0.51
CA GLU A 476 -47.00 51.13 -1.27
C GLU A 476 -48.15 52.14 -1.31
N LYS A 477 -47.78 53.42 -1.25
CA LYS A 477 -48.70 54.56 -1.35
C LYS A 477 -49.54 54.46 -2.61
N GLY A 478 -50.84 54.68 -2.46
CA GLY A 478 -51.80 54.62 -3.57
C GLY A 478 -52.32 53.21 -3.90
N THR A 479 -51.83 52.17 -3.20
CA THR A 479 -52.43 50.83 -3.28
C THR A 479 -53.84 50.87 -2.70
N VAL A 480 -54.79 50.26 -3.41
CA VAL A 480 -56.18 50.13 -2.95
C VAL A 480 -56.35 48.76 -2.31
N VAL A 481 -56.66 48.74 -1.01
CA VAL A 481 -56.89 47.53 -0.22
C VAL A 481 -58.18 47.71 0.57
N GLU A 482 -59.07 46.71 0.52
CA GLU A 482 -60.33 46.74 1.26
C GLU A 482 -60.08 46.63 2.77
N ARG A 483 -60.89 47.30 3.58
CA ARG A 483 -60.76 47.27 5.05
C ARG A 483 -61.36 45.98 5.58
N ASP A 484 -60.51 45.06 5.98
CA ASP A 484 -60.90 43.76 6.53
C ASP A 484 -59.77 43.17 7.39
N ILE A 485 -60.07 42.05 8.05
CA ILE A 485 -59.09 41.20 8.71
C ILE A 485 -58.82 40.02 7.79
N TYR A 486 -57.63 39.98 7.23
CA TYR A 486 -57.20 38.93 6.30
C TYR A 486 -56.43 37.84 7.03
N ASP A 487 -56.92 36.60 6.93
CA ASP A 487 -56.20 35.42 7.37
C ASP A 487 -55.19 35.00 6.28
N CYS A 488 -53.91 34.98 6.64
CA CYS A 488 -52.81 34.65 5.76
C CYS A 488 -52.03 33.46 6.31
N HIS A 489 -51.32 32.75 5.45
CA HIS A 489 -50.53 31.57 5.81
C HIS A 489 -49.11 31.68 5.24
N LEU A 490 -48.12 31.41 6.07
CA LEU A 490 -46.74 31.17 5.66
C LEU A 490 -46.47 29.67 5.76
N TYR A 491 -46.07 29.04 4.66
CA TYR A 491 -45.84 27.60 4.60
C TYR A 491 -44.36 27.27 4.81
N VAL A 492 -44.12 26.18 5.56
CA VAL A 492 -42.78 25.67 5.86
C VAL A 492 -42.63 24.26 5.30
N TYR A 493 -41.58 24.01 4.50
CA TYR A 493 -41.30 22.70 3.90
C TYR A 493 -39.90 22.21 4.26
N GLN A 494 -39.70 20.89 4.29
CA GLN A 494 -38.37 20.27 4.34
C GLN A 494 -38.08 19.55 3.02
N GLY A 495 -37.08 20.04 2.29
CA GLY A 495 -36.77 19.56 0.94
C GLY A 495 -36.16 18.16 0.88
N ARG A 496 -35.43 17.72 1.91
CA ARG A 496 -34.72 16.42 1.93
C ARG A 496 -35.46 15.34 2.70
N THR A 497 -36.76 15.17 2.47
CA THR A 497 -37.59 14.18 3.19
C THR A 497 -37.92 12.94 2.34
N LEU A 498 -38.25 11.81 2.98
CA LEU A 498 -38.55 10.52 2.33
C LEU A 498 -39.62 10.65 1.24
N HIS A 499 -40.59 11.51 1.47
CA HIS A 499 -41.49 12.02 0.45
C HIS A 499 -41.05 13.44 0.17
N ARG A 500 -40.15 13.60 -0.82
CA ARG A 500 -39.56 14.90 -1.16
C ARG A 500 -40.58 16.01 -1.03
N GLU A 501 -40.24 17.02 -0.23
CA GLU A 501 -41.02 18.25 -0.09
C GLU A 501 -42.30 18.09 0.77
N GLU A 502 -42.18 17.45 1.94
CA GLU A 502 -43.28 17.43 2.92
C GLU A 502 -43.55 18.80 3.55
N LEU A 503 -44.84 19.17 3.60
CA LEU A 503 -45.31 20.29 4.43
C LEU A 503 -45.00 19.98 5.89
N VAL A 504 -44.22 20.85 6.52
CA VAL A 504 -43.90 20.77 7.94
C VAL A 504 -45.01 21.42 8.74
N ASP A 505 -45.36 22.67 8.40
CA ASP A 505 -46.36 23.44 9.11
C ASP A 505 -46.91 24.57 8.21
N ALA A 506 -48.11 25.05 8.52
CA ALA A 506 -48.72 26.23 7.93
C ALA A 506 -48.93 27.27 9.04
N ILE A 507 -48.12 28.33 9.02
CA ILE A 507 -48.08 29.34 10.07
C ILE A 507 -49.15 30.40 9.78
N PRO A 508 -50.25 30.46 10.55
CA PRO A 508 -51.26 31.47 10.35
C PRO A 508 -50.75 32.83 10.85
N PHE A 509 -51.07 33.89 10.11
CA PHE A 509 -50.88 35.27 10.57
C PHE A 509 -51.99 36.16 10.03
N LYS A 510 -52.27 37.25 10.74
CA LYS A 510 -53.36 38.18 10.37
C LYS A 510 -52.81 39.48 9.83
N VAL A 511 -53.44 39.98 8.77
CA VAL A 511 -53.22 41.32 8.25
C VAL A 511 -54.50 42.12 8.47
N ILE A 512 -54.40 43.20 9.23
CA ILE A 512 -55.53 44.06 9.59
C ILE A 512 -55.37 45.36 8.80
N VAL A 513 -56.35 45.69 7.95
CA VAL A 513 -56.33 46.88 7.09
C VAL A 513 -57.45 47.85 7.47
#